data_AF-A0A517Y7P6-F1
#
_entry.id   AF-A0A517Y7P6-F1
#
_cell.length_a   1.000
_cell.length_b   1.000
_cell.length_c   1.000
_cell.angle_alpha   90.00
_cell.angle_beta   90.00
_cell.angle_gamma   90.00
#
_symmetry.space_group_name_H-M   'P 1'
#
loop_
_entity.id
_entity.type
_entity.pdbx_description
1 polymer ?
#
loop_
_entity_poly.entity_id
_entity_poly.type
_entity_poly.pdbx_seq_one_letter_code
_entity_poly.pdbx_strand_id
1 'polypeptide(L)'
;MSAETTTVTTAYGEWIETPSGHELFQRGGPDPLAVHCSQISWRPSWQSDKAFPVQEVAWEVFRVRGGDRRFVPAKPESYVPTATCAGSEMLERVGWPPTSQPPLSVEQRQSYRLNQLLRVRAIYGQQFIQRDGLNTQDLYVRRTGRGGGTETSSLPSHVGKRRDGSGQSWSFTRLTKEGRAAAVNAGIQQPTEAQSIAYGLTAAAFLNPLEDLSAIQIRDIVLSSLFECSRVSTAIASSVTDEVADRLLNRIDQHSGDTYAHFSSWFGGRKSNLVNSLTAMKGCKKLDRELVNAALLCISWDAYEYSAGCLSAFAHAFMLGLREPMNNSELTMFSAMHLPQSYLGGLPFVLLRERSEVIGPIIRQIWTQPDNRKLHAVLHRLLSTYAEIIATRREADRRFKKCRRPGGMQASELTNAEALDSMASRAARQGDDLQQQLGHLLERRELGCLQCLDSANWEISPTDVLDTKIHLSVRCARHDFGKVYEFLVADLEAELRRYREW
;
A
#
# COMPACT_ATOMS: atom_id res chain seq x y z
N MET A 1 7.42 -37.85 17.57
CA MET A 1 8.74 -37.45 17.04
C MET A 1 8.78 -35.94 17.05
N SER A 2 9.67 -35.32 17.83
CA SER A 2 9.89 -33.87 17.78
C SER A 2 10.48 -33.54 16.41
N ALA A 3 9.80 -32.72 15.63
CA ALA A 3 10.34 -32.29 14.34
C ALA A 3 11.54 -31.36 14.60
N GLU A 4 12.72 -31.72 14.10
CA GLU A 4 13.97 -30.99 14.36
C GLU A 4 14.03 -29.69 13.55
N THR A 5 14.31 -28.57 14.23
CA THR A 5 14.65 -27.30 13.58
C THR A 5 15.96 -27.45 12.80
N THR A 6 15.95 -27.08 11.53
CA THR A 6 17.14 -27.15 10.66
C THR A 6 17.68 -25.75 10.40
N THR A 7 19.01 -25.56 10.52
CA THR A 7 19.68 -24.29 10.23
C THR A 7 20.67 -24.46 9.07
N VAL A 8 20.59 -23.57 8.08
CA VAL A 8 21.52 -23.49 6.94
C VAL A 8 22.21 -22.13 6.96
N THR A 9 23.52 -22.12 7.17
CA THR A 9 24.33 -20.89 7.14
C THR A 9 24.91 -20.68 5.74
N THR A 10 24.72 -19.47 5.19
CA THR A 10 25.21 -19.06 3.87
C THR A 10 26.05 -17.79 3.99
N ALA A 11 26.68 -17.36 2.89
CA ALA A 11 27.34 -16.05 2.81
C ALA A 11 26.37 -14.87 3.04
N TYR A 12 25.06 -15.09 2.91
CA TYR A 12 24.01 -14.07 3.03
C TYR A 12 23.28 -14.09 4.38
N GLY A 13 23.60 -15.02 5.28
CA GLY A 13 22.95 -15.16 6.59
C GLY A 13 22.57 -16.60 6.94
N GLU A 14 21.85 -16.76 8.05
CA GLU A 14 21.30 -18.03 8.53
C GLU A 14 19.84 -18.17 8.09
N TRP A 15 19.51 -19.34 7.54
CA TRP A 15 18.18 -19.75 7.19
C TRP A 15 17.73 -20.84 8.17
N ILE A 16 16.63 -20.60 8.87
CA ILE A 16 16.11 -21.50 9.90
C ILE A 16 14.77 -22.02 9.42
N GLU A 17 14.67 -23.33 9.21
CA GLU A 17 13.41 -23.99 8.92
C GLU A 17 12.86 -24.62 10.20
N THR A 18 11.73 -24.10 10.66
CA THR A 18 10.98 -24.59 11.81
C THR A 18 9.72 -25.28 11.33
N PRO A 19 9.55 -26.59 11.58
CA PRO A 19 8.29 -27.28 11.29
C PRO A 19 7.16 -26.63 12.08
N SER A 20 6.09 -26.20 11.43
CA SER A 20 4.92 -25.68 12.14
C SER A 20 3.88 -26.80 12.23
N GLY A 21 3.52 -27.19 13.45
CA GLY A 21 2.52 -28.23 13.72
C GLY A 21 1.08 -27.81 13.41
N HIS A 22 0.88 -26.76 12.62
CA HIS A 22 -0.42 -26.17 12.35
C HIS A 22 -0.95 -26.65 10.99
N GLU A 23 -2.05 -27.41 11.03
CA GLU A 23 -2.88 -27.64 9.85
C GLU A 23 -3.80 -26.42 9.65
N LEU A 24 -3.56 -25.66 8.57
CA LEU A 24 -4.39 -24.52 8.21
C LEU A 24 -5.60 -25.00 7.40
N PHE A 25 -6.76 -25.11 8.05
CA PHE A 25 -8.04 -25.32 7.39
C PHE A 25 -8.64 -23.98 7.00
N GLN A 26 -8.60 -23.61 5.70
CA GLN A 26 -9.43 -22.51 5.21
C GLN A 26 -10.92 -22.92 5.26
N ARG A 27 -11.71 -22.28 6.13
CA ARG A 27 -13.17 -22.33 6.04
C ARG A 27 -13.64 -21.45 4.87
N GLY A 28 -14.18 -22.08 3.82
CA GLY A 28 -15.00 -21.38 2.80
C GLY A 28 -14.30 -20.99 1.49
N GLY A 29 -13.02 -21.29 1.30
CA GLY A 29 -12.37 -21.21 -0.01
C GLY A 29 -12.72 -22.43 -0.88
N PRO A 30 -12.78 -22.32 -2.22
CA PRO A 30 -13.05 -23.45 -3.10
C PRO A 30 -11.95 -24.54 -3.08
N ASP A 31 -10.81 -24.28 -2.41
CA ASP A 31 -9.68 -25.19 -2.30
C ASP A 31 -9.21 -25.38 -0.85
N PRO A 32 -9.59 -26.47 -0.16
CA PRO A 32 -9.00 -26.84 1.13
C PRO A 32 -7.72 -27.64 0.90
N LEU A 33 -6.56 -26.97 0.85
CA LEU A 33 -5.37 -27.53 0.17
C LEU A 33 -3.99 -27.40 0.81
N ALA A 34 -3.81 -26.91 2.05
CA ALA A 34 -2.49 -26.89 2.67
C ALA A 34 -2.30 -28.10 3.61
N VAL A 35 -1.45 -29.05 3.22
CA VAL A 35 -1.26 -30.32 3.97
C VAL A 35 -0.08 -30.25 4.94
N HIS A 36 0.82 -29.28 4.76
CA HIS A 36 1.98 -29.09 5.64
C HIS A 36 2.38 -27.63 5.66
N CYS A 37 2.63 -27.11 6.86
CA CYS A 37 3.18 -25.78 7.07
C CYS A 37 4.60 -25.93 7.66
N SER A 38 5.57 -25.23 7.10
CA SER A 38 6.83 -24.92 7.79
C SER A 38 7.04 -23.42 7.77
N GLN A 39 7.84 -22.90 8.69
CA GLN A 39 8.27 -21.52 8.68
C GLN A 39 9.75 -21.48 8.35
N ILE A 40 10.11 -20.75 7.30
CA ILE A 40 11.50 -20.48 6.95
C ILE A 40 11.78 -19.03 7.36
N SER A 41 12.78 -18.83 8.21
CA SER A 41 13.21 -17.49 8.58
C SER A 41 14.66 -17.22 8.24
N TRP A 42 14.91 -15.97 7.87
CA TRP A 42 16.23 -15.43 7.63
C TRP A 42 16.64 -14.54 8.79
N ARG A 43 17.89 -14.68 9.22
CA ARG A 43 18.57 -13.68 10.05
C ARG A 43 20.02 -13.51 9.60
N PRO A 44 20.62 -12.32 9.77
CA PRO A 44 22.05 -12.16 9.52
C PRO A 44 22.85 -13.09 10.43
N SER A 45 23.85 -13.76 9.86
CA SER A 45 24.80 -14.62 10.60
C SER A 45 25.89 -13.83 11.32
N TRP A 46 25.98 -12.52 11.04
CA TRP A 46 26.90 -11.60 11.66
C TRP A 46 26.23 -10.84 12.80
N GLN A 47 26.96 -10.59 13.88
CA GLN A 47 26.56 -9.57 14.85
C GLN A 47 26.62 -8.21 14.14
N SER A 48 25.47 -7.54 14.04
CA SER A 48 25.44 -6.16 13.61
C SER A 48 25.86 -5.27 14.79
N ASP A 49 27.08 -4.74 14.76
CA ASP A 49 27.50 -3.66 15.67
C ASP A 49 26.68 -2.38 15.49
N LYS A 50 25.87 -2.30 14.42
CA LYS A 50 25.02 -1.16 14.10
C LYS A 50 23.61 -1.40 14.66
N ALA A 51 23.04 -0.35 15.26
CA ALA A 51 21.72 -0.27 15.91
C ALA A 51 20.50 -0.52 15.00
N PHE A 52 20.64 -1.22 13.87
CA PHE A 52 19.48 -1.78 13.19
C PHE A 52 19.01 -2.96 14.04
N PRO A 53 17.78 -2.93 14.60
CA PRO A 53 17.23 -4.10 15.25
C PRO A 53 17.23 -5.19 14.18
N VAL A 54 18.06 -6.20 14.36
CA VAL A 54 18.16 -7.32 13.41
C VAL A 54 16.74 -7.90 13.27
N GLN A 55 16.12 -7.64 12.13
CA GLN A 55 14.77 -8.11 11.86
C GLN A 55 14.86 -9.44 11.13
N GLU A 56 14.31 -10.47 11.77
CA GLU A 56 14.04 -11.75 11.15
C GLU A 56 13.02 -11.55 10.00
N VAL A 57 13.35 -12.02 8.79
CA VAL A 57 12.37 -12.12 7.70
C VAL A 57 11.86 -13.56 7.68
N ALA A 58 10.61 -13.77 8.06
CA ALA A 58 10.01 -15.10 8.10
C ALA A 58 8.93 -15.27 7.03
N TRP A 59 8.94 -16.42 6.37
CA TRP A 59 7.92 -16.89 5.45
C TRP A 59 7.28 -18.18 5.94
N GLU A 60 5.97 -18.24 5.82
CA GLU A 60 5.20 -19.46 5.94
C GLU A 60 5.24 -20.21 4.60
N VAL A 61 5.47 -21.51 4.66
CA VAL A 61 5.62 -22.39 3.51
C VAL A 61 4.50 -23.41 3.53
N PHE A 62 3.65 -23.35 2.52
CA PHE A 62 2.50 -24.24 2.36
C PHE A 62 2.69 -25.17 1.17
N ARG A 63 2.45 -26.47 1.32
CA ARG A 63 2.33 -27.38 0.16
C ARG A 63 0.90 -27.48 -0.31
N VAL A 64 0.64 -27.16 -1.59
CA VAL A 64 -0.68 -27.32 -2.24
C VAL A 64 -0.87 -28.78 -2.73
N ARG A 65 -2.10 -29.19 -3.10
CA ARG A 65 -2.40 -30.58 -3.58
C ARG A 65 -1.54 -31.07 -4.76
N GLY A 66 -0.82 -30.19 -5.45
CA GLY A 66 0.15 -30.54 -6.50
C GLY A 66 1.58 -30.81 -6.00
N GLY A 67 1.86 -30.71 -4.70
CA GLY A 67 3.19 -30.85 -4.11
C GLY A 67 4.02 -29.56 -4.10
N ASP A 68 3.66 -28.59 -4.94
CA ASP A 68 4.28 -27.25 -4.99
C ASP A 68 4.18 -26.53 -3.64
N ARG A 69 5.27 -25.86 -3.26
CA ARG A 69 5.34 -24.94 -2.13
C ARG A 69 4.86 -23.55 -2.53
N ARG A 70 4.16 -22.91 -1.60
CA ARG A 70 3.79 -21.49 -1.65
C ARG A 70 4.48 -20.80 -0.48
N PHE A 71 5.16 -19.71 -0.79
CA PHE A 71 5.90 -18.92 0.17
C PHE A 71 5.11 -17.64 0.43
N VAL A 72 4.66 -17.46 1.67
CA VAL A 72 3.87 -16.28 2.07
C VAL A 72 4.62 -15.60 3.22
N PRO A 73 4.83 -14.28 3.19
CA PRO A 73 5.44 -13.62 4.33
C PRO A 73 4.61 -13.80 5.61
N ALA A 74 5.26 -14.21 6.70
CA ALA A 74 4.59 -14.42 8.00
C ALA A 74 4.01 -13.11 8.57
N LYS A 75 4.60 -11.96 8.19
CA LYS A 75 4.10 -10.61 8.50
C LYS A 75 4.00 -9.80 7.20
N PRO A 76 2.93 -9.95 6.42
CA PRO A 76 2.81 -9.31 5.11
C PRO A 76 3.01 -7.78 5.15
N GLU A 77 2.49 -7.11 6.19
CA GLU A 77 2.55 -5.67 6.41
C GLU A 77 3.96 -5.13 6.62
N SER A 78 4.81 -5.87 7.34
CA SER A 78 6.21 -5.49 7.56
C SER A 78 7.17 -6.11 6.55
N TYR A 79 6.72 -7.07 5.73
CA TYR A 79 7.58 -7.81 4.81
C TYR A 79 8.42 -6.89 3.91
N VAL A 80 7.77 -5.96 3.21
CA VAL A 80 8.45 -5.08 2.26
C VAL A 80 9.54 -4.23 2.93
N PRO A 81 9.30 -3.48 4.04
CA PRO A 81 10.38 -2.77 4.73
C PRO A 81 11.46 -3.71 5.29
N THR A 82 11.09 -4.84 5.91
CA THR A 82 12.06 -5.77 6.51
C THR A 82 12.96 -6.44 5.46
N ALA A 83 12.37 -6.95 4.37
CA ALA A 83 13.11 -7.58 3.27
C ALA A 83 13.94 -6.56 2.48
N THR A 84 13.49 -5.29 2.40
CA THR A 84 14.31 -4.20 1.85
C THR A 84 15.55 -3.95 2.73
N CYS A 85 15.40 -3.92 4.06
CA CYS A 85 16.55 -3.82 4.97
C CYS A 85 17.51 -5.00 4.79
N ALA A 86 16.98 -6.23 4.81
CA ALA A 86 17.79 -7.44 4.61
C ALA A 86 18.57 -7.41 3.29
N GLY A 87 17.90 -7.07 2.19
CA GLY A 87 18.53 -6.91 0.88
C GLY A 87 19.57 -5.80 0.85
N SER A 88 19.33 -4.67 1.52
CA SER A 88 20.30 -3.59 1.67
C SER A 88 21.56 -4.05 2.40
N GLU A 89 21.42 -4.84 3.47
CA GLU A 89 22.58 -5.40 4.18
C GLU A 89 23.37 -6.38 3.31
N MET A 90 22.69 -7.22 2.53
CA MET A 90 23.32 -8.13 1.58
C MET A 90 24.11 -7.36 0.52
N LEU A 91 23.53 -6.29 -0.05
CA LEU A 91 24.20 -5.41 -1.00
C LEU A 91 25.40 -4.69 -0.38
N GLU A 92 25.28 -4.20 0.85
CA GLU A 92 26.38 -3.52 1.57
C GLU A 92 27.56 -4.45 1.83
N ARG A 93 27.31 -5.72 2.17
CA ARG A 93 28.37 -6.62 2.65
C ARG A 93 28.96 -7.51 1.58
N VAL A 94 28.11 -8.07 0.71
CA VAL A 94 28.50 -9.14 -0.22
C VAL A 94 28.61 -8.61 -1.65
N GLY A 95 27.97 -7.47 -1.95
CA GLY A 95 27.69 -7.07 -3.33
C GLY A 95 26.65 -8.01 -3.96
N TRP A 96 25.93 -7.54 -4.98
CA TRP A 96 25.01 -8.40 -5.72
C TRP A 96 25.00 -8.07 -7.22
N PRO A 97 25.22 -9.05 -8.12
CA PRO A 97 25.72 -10.40 -7.83
C PRO A 97 27.09 -10.36 -7.13
N PRO A 98 27.44 -11.33 -6.27
CA PRO A 98 28.64 -11.32 -5.42
C PRO A 98 29.98 -11.17 -6.17
N THR A 99 29.96 -11.43 -7.47
CA THR A 99 31.15 -11.45 -8.32
C THR A 99 31.24 -10.25 -9.27
N SER A 100 30.25 -9.36 -9.28
CA SER A 100 30.10 -8.35 -10.34
C SER A 100 30.09 -6.91 -9.85
N GLN A 101 29.80 -6.66 -8.57
CA GLN A 101 29.71 -5.31 -8.04
C GLN A 101 30.44 -5.18 -6.69
N PRO A 102 31.23 -4.11 -6.48
CA PRO A 102 31.83 -3.86 -5.19
C PRO A 102 30.76 -3.57 -4.12
N PRO A 103 31.07 -3.77 -2.83
CA PRO A 103 30.27 -3.27 -1.72
C PRO A 103 29.88 -1.81 -1.88
N LEU A 104 28.71 -1.44 -1.35
CA LEU A 104 28.21 -0.07 -1.42
C LEU A 104 29.15 0.92 -0.72
N SER A 105 29.38 2.08 -1.35
CA SER A 105 30.08 3.22 -0.75
C SER A 105 29.33 3.78 0.46
N VAL A 106 29.97 4.65 1.26
CA VAL A 106 29.30 5.34 2.39
C VAL A 106 28.11 6.15 1.89
N GLU A 107 28.29 6.86 0.79
CA GLU A 107 27.29 7.72 0.15
C GLU A 107 26.11 6.87 -0.33
N GLN A 108 26.40 5.77 -1.03
CA GLN A 108 25.36 4.81 -1.46
C GLN A 108 24.56 4.29 -0.27
N ARG A 109 25.21 3.95 0.86
CA ARG A 109 24.51 3.51 2.08
C ARG A 109 23.61 4.58 2.70
N GLN A 110 24.03 5.84 2.68
CA GLN A 110 23.19 6.94 3.16
C GLN A 110 21.99 7.16 2.23
N SER A 111 22.21 7.14 0.91
CA SER A 111 21.14 7.18 -0.09
C SER A 111 20.15 6.03 0.08
N TYR A 112 20.63 4.83 0.42
CA TYR A 112 19.80 3.64 0.65
C TYR A 112 18.81 3.85 1.81
N ARG A 113 19.29 4.34 2.95
CA ARG A 113 18.45 4.64 4.12
C ARG A 113 17.46 5.76 3.86
N LEU A 114 17.90 6.81 3.18
CA LEU A 114 17.03 7.91 2.78
C LEU A 114 15.91 7.40 1.88
N ASN A 115 16.24 6.65 0.82
CA ASN A 115 15.25 6.11 -0.10
C ASN A 115 14.24 5.21 0.60
N GLN A 116 14.66 4.39 1.56
CA GLN A 116 13.72 3.60 2.35
C GLN A 116 12.76 4.49 3.16
N LEU A 117 13.27 5.54 3.83
CA LEU A 117 12.43 6.51 4.53
C LEU A 117 11.45 7.17 3.55
N LEU A 118 11.93 7.63 2.40
CA LEU A 118 11.11 8.27 1.38
C LEU A 118 10.03 7.34 0.86
N ARG A 119 10.31 6.06 0.61
CA ARG A 119 9.30 5.08 0.20
C ARG A 119 8.26 4.83 1.29
N VAL A 120 8.70 4.56 2.51
CA VAL A 120 7.80 4.33 3.66
C VAL A 120 6.93 5.55 3.92
N ARG A 121 7.40 6.75 3.57
CA ARG A 121 6.63 7.98 3.76
C ARG A 121 5.83 8.43 2.55
N ALA A 122 6.23 8.01 1.35
CA ALA A 122 5.53 8.30 0.11
C ALA A 122 4.05 7.92 0.28
N ILE A 123 3.77 6.70 0.75
CA ILE A 123 2.40 6.17 0.99
C ILE A 123 1.53 7.01 1.93
N TYR A 124 2.14 7.86 2.77
CA TYR A 124 1.41 8.75 3.68
C TYR A 124 1.32 10.18 3.16
N GLY A 125 2.02 10.53 2.09
CA GLY A 125 1.98 11.87 1.52
C GLY A 125 0.56 12.25 1.07
N GLN A 126 0.27 13.55 0.98
CA GLN A 126 -1.01 14.04 0.41
C GLN A 126 -1.23 13.57 -1.05
N GLN A 127 -0.18 13.11 -1.71
CA GLN A 127 -0.23 12.51 -3.04
C GLN A 127 -0.76 11.06 -3.00
N PHE A 128 -0.80 10.39 -1.85
CA PHE A 128 -1.27 9.02 -1.61
C PHE A 128 -2.50 8.97 -0.68
N ILE A 129 -3.48 9.84 -0.86
CA ILE A 129 -4.75 9.70 -0.13
C ILE A 129 -5.34 8.33 -0.49
N GLN A 130 -5.30 7.38 0.44
CA GLN A 130 -5.78 6.00 0.30
C GLN A 130 -7.25 5.98 -0.08
N ARG A 131 -7.52 6.05 -1.37
CA ARG A 131 -8.81 5.69 -1.94
C ARG A 131 -8.58 4.48 -2.80
N ASP A 132 -9.19 3.40 -2.38
CA ASP A 132 -9.06 2.14 -3.08
C ASP A 132 -9.72 2.24 -4.47
N GLY A 133 -10.60 3.22 -4.70
CA GLY A 133 -11.26 3.44 -5.99
C GLY A 133 -12.23 2.32 -6.37
N LEU A 134 -12.49 1.43 -5.40
CA LEU A 134 -13.31 0.23 -5.48
C LEU A 134 -14.62 0.40 -4.70
N ASN A 135 -15.01 1.64 -4.39
CA ASN A 135 -16.32 1.98 -3.83
C ASN A 135 -17.13 2.79 -4.84
N THR A 136 -18.43 2.51 -4.92
CA THR A 136 -19.40 3.28 -5.71
C THR A 136 -19.23 4.79 -5.52
N GLN A 137 -19.02 5.25 -4.28
CA GLN A 137 -18.90 6.68 -3.97
C GLN A 137 -17.68 7.36 -4.59
N ASP A 138 -16.67 6.59 -5.00
CA ASP A 138 -15.52 7.13 -5.72
C ASP A 138 -15.76 7.29 -7.22
N LEU A 139 -16.69 6.49 -7.76
CA LEU A 139 -17.07 6.50 -9.17
C LEU A 139 -18.14 7.54 -9.51
N TYR A 140 -18.63 8.27 -8.50
CA TYR A 140 -19.60 9.34 -8.65
C TYR A 140 -19.16 10.65 -7.98
N VAL A 141 -19.49 11.75 -8.65
CA VAL A 141 -19.41 13.09 -8.10
C VAL A 141 -20.82 13.65 -8.00
N ARG A 142 -21.34 13.73 -6.77
CA ARG A 142 -22.59 14.43 -6.51
C ARG A 142 -22.38 15.93 -6.67
N ARG A 143 -23.12 16.55 -7.58
CA ARG A 143 -23.22 18.01 -7.64
C ARG A 143 -24.09 18.48 -6.48
N THR A 144 -23.51 19.24 -5.56
CA THR A 144 -24.28 19.87 -4.49
C THR A 144 -24.98 21.12 -5.00
N GLY A 145 -26.31 21.04 -5.08
CA GLY A 145 -27.23 22.13 -5.40
C GLY A 145 -28.68 21.67 -5.18
N ARG A 146 -29.58 22.58 -4.78
CA ARG A 146 -30.99 22.28 -4.43
C ARG A 146 -31.87 21.79 -5.59
N GLY A 147 -31.33 21.61 -6.79
CA GLY A 147 -32.06 21.08 -7.94
C GLY A 147 -31.51 19.73 -8.35
N GLY A 148 -32.26 18.65 -8.09
CA GLY A 148 -32.10 17.27 -8.60
C GLY A 148 -30.76 16.95 -9.26
N GLY A 149 -29.67 17.00 -8.48
CA GLY A 149 -28.31 17.06 -8.99
C GLY A 149 -27.99 15.90 -9.92
N THR A 150 -27.62 16.20 -11.16
CA THR A 150 -27.07 15.21 -12.09
C THR A 150 -25.75 14.68 -11.53
N GLU A 151 -25.75 13.40 -11.15
CA GLU A 151 -24.53 12.70 -10.75
C GLU A 151 -23.59 12.65 -11.96
N THR A 152 -22.39 13.23 -11.82
CA THR A 152 -21.37 13.17 -12.87
C THR A 152 -20.49 11.97 -12.58
N SER A 153 -20.36 11.05 -13.53
CA SER A 153 -19.49 9.87 -13.36
C SER A 153 -18.02 10.29 -13.33
N SER A 154 -17.23 9.67 -12.45
CA SER A 154 -15.77 9.77 -12.44
C SER A 154 -15.11 8.82 -13.46
N LEU A 155 -15.89 7.98 -14.16
CA LEU A 155 -15.35 7.04 -15.13
C LEU A 155 -14.83 7.78 -16.38
N PRO A 156 -13.60 7.47 -16.84
CA PRO A 156 -13.08 8.01 -18.08
C PRO A 156 -13.96 7.66 -19.28
N SER A 157 -14.03 8.58 -20.24
CA SER A 157 -14.93 8.43 -21.40
C SER A 157 -14.60 7.25 -22.33
N HIS A 158 -13.39 6.69 -22.23
CA HIS A 158 -12.98 5.50 -22.98
C HIS A 158 -13.39 4.18 -22.31
N VAL A 159 -13.82 4.18 -21.04
CA VAL A 159 -14.31 2.97 -20.37
C VAL A 159 -15.53 2.45 -21.11
N GLY A 160 -15.45 1.23 -21.65
CA GLY A 160 -16.51 0.61 -22.44
C GLY A 160 -16.41 0.79 -23.96
N LYS A 161 -15.44 1.59 -24.43
CA LYS A 161 -15.14 1.77 -25.85
C LYS A 161 -14.02 0.85 -26.30
N ARG A 162 -14.01 0.53 -27.59
CA ARG A 162 -12.92 -0.18 -28.25
C ARG A 162 -11.79 0.77 -28.64
N ARG A 163 -10.67 0.22 -29.10
CA ARG A 163 -9.49 0.98 -29.55
C ARG A 163 -9.78 1.98 -30.68
N ASP A 164 -10.68 1.62 -31.60
CA ASP A 164 -11.15 2.47 -32.69
C ASP A 164 -12.16 3.55 -32.26
N GLY A 165 -12.46 3.63 -30.95
CA GLY A 165 -13.46 4.54 -30.39
C GLY A 165 -14.90 4.05 -30.52
N SER A 166 -15.14 2.91 -31.18
CA SER A 166 -16.48 2.32 -31.32
C SER A 166 -17.01 1.79 -29.98
N GLY A 167 -18.33 1.63 -29.90
CA GLY A 167 -19.03 1.27 -28.67
C GLY A 167 -19.49 2.50 -27.88
N GLN A 168 -20.13 2.23 -26.74
CA GLN A 168 -20.66 3.28 -25.86
C GLN A 168 -19.87 3.30 -24.56
N SER A 169 -19.60 4.50 -24.05
CA SER A 169 -19.05 4.67 -22.70
C SER A 169 -19.95 3.98 -21.69
N TRP A 170 -19.36 3.23 -20.76
CA TRP A 170 -20.13 2.53 -19.73
C TRP A 170 -20.56 3.50 -18.63
N SER A 171 -21.80 3.35 -18.18
CA SER A 171 -22.21 3.85 -16.88
C SER A 171 -21.64 2.97 -15.77
N PHE A 172 -21.59 3.48 -14.54
CA PHE A 172 -21.23 2.66 -13.39
C PHE A 172 -22.13 1.43 -13.24
N THR A 173 -23.45 1.57 -13.42
CA THR A 173 -24.39 0.43 -13.37
C THR A 173 -23.99 -0.67 -14.35
N ARG A 174 -23.56 -0.29 -15.57
CA ARG A 174 -23.05 -1.25 -16.55
C ARG A 174 -21.72 -1.84 -16.12
N LEU A 175 -20.76 -1.02 -15.68
CA LEU A 175 -19.45 -1.46 -15.20
C LEU A 175 -19.59 -2.55 -14.11
N THR A 176 -20.41 -2.30 -13.10
CA THR A 176 -20.64 -3.22 -11.98
C THR A 176 -21.38 -4.49 -12.43
N LYS A 177 -22.33 -4.38 -13.37
CA LYS A 177 -23.02 -5.54 -13.94
C LYS A 177 -22.06 -6.45 -14.70
N GLU A 178 -21.27 -5.88 -15.61
CA GLU A 178 -20.26 -6.62 -16.40
C GLU A 178 -19.20 -7.24 -15.49
N GLY A 179 -18.77 -6.48 -14.48
CA GLY A 179 -17.77 -6.94 -13.52
C GLY A 179 -18.26 -8.04 -12.59
N ARG A 180 -19.50 -7.99 -12.12
CA ARG A 180 -20.11 -9.09 -11.37
C ARG A 180 -20.18 -10.36 -12.21
N ALA A 181 -20.58 -10.26 -13.47
CA ALA A 181 -20.60 -11.41 -14.38
C ALA A 181 -19.18 -11.97 -14.60
N ALA A 182 -18.19 -11.11 -14.81
CA ALA A 182 -16.79 -11.52 -14.96
C ALA A 182 -16.21 -12.16 -13.69
N ALA A 183 -16.55 -11.66 -12.51
CA ALA A 183 -16.14 -12.24 -11.23
C ALA A 183 -16.75 -13.63 -11.00
N VAL A 184 -18.04 -13.82 -11.32
CA VAL A 184 -18.70 -15.13 -11.28
C VAL A 184 -18.04 -16.11 -12.25
N ASN A 185 -17.75 -15.68 -13.47
CA ASN A 185 -17.02 -16.50 -14.45
C ASN A 185 -15.61 -16.89 -13.97
N ALA A 186 -15.01 -16.09 -13.10
CA ALA A 186 -13.73 -16.39 -12.45
C ALA A 186 -13.86 -17.24 -11.17
N GLY A 187 -15.05 -17.77 -10.88
CA GLY A 187 -15.30 -18.68 -9.75
C GLY A 187 -15.73 -17.99 -8.45
N ILE A 188 -15.96 -16.67 -8.44
CA ILE A 188 -16.42 -15.95 -7.24
C ILE A 188 -17.94 -15.99 -7.18
N GLN A 189 -18.51 -16.83 -6.31
CA GLN A 189 -19.96 -17.04 -6.25
C GLN A 189 -20.76 -15.80 -5.84
N GLN A 190 -20.24 -15.02 -4.89
CA GLN A 190 -20.88 -13.80 -4.40
C GLN A 190 -19.88 -12.64 -4.44
N PRO A 191 -19.65 -12.03 -5.62
CA PRO A 191 -18.70 -10.95 -5.74
C PRO A 191 -19.11 -9.77 -4.86
N THR A 192 -18.15 -9.26 -4.07
CA THR A 192 -18.31 -8.00 -3.35
C THR A 192 -18.43 -6.84 -4.34
N GLU A 193 -18.82 -5.67 -3.85
CA GLU A 193 -18.86 -4.46 -4.67
C GLU A 193 -17.48 -4.12 -5.24
N ALA A 194 -16.45 -4.15 -4.40
CA ALA A 194 -15.06 -3.91 -4.78
C ALA A 194 -14.58 -4.90 -5.86
N GLN A 195 -14.89 -6.19 -5.69
CA GLN A 195 -14.59 -7.21 -6.69
C GLN A 195 -15.35 -6.93 -8.00
N SER A 196 -16.64 -6.59 -7.92
CA SER A 196 -17.44 -6.26 -9.11
C SER A 196 -16.84 -5.06 -9.86
N ILE A 197 -16.36 -4.03 -9.16
CA ILE A 197 -15.70 -2.89 -9.79
C ILE A 197 -14.35 -3.30 -10.41
N ALA A 198 -13.48 -4.01 -9.68
CA ALA A 198 -12.17 -4.43 -10.17
C ALA A 198 -12.26 -5.30 -11.43
N TYR A 199 -13.17 -6.30 -11.43
CA TYR A 199 -13.43 -7.13 -12.59
C TYR A 199 -14.10 -6.33 -13.74
N GLY A 200 -14.96 -5.37 -13.43
CA GLY A 200 -15.58 -4.50 -14.42
C GLY A 200 -14.56 -3.61 -15.13
N LEU A 201 -13.64 -3.00 -14.37
CA LEU A 201 -12.54 -2.20 -14.93
C LEU A 201 -11.60 -3.06 -15.77
N THR A 202 -11.33 -4.29 -15.33
CA THR A 202 -10.54 -5.26 -16.10
C THR A 202 -11.23 -5.62 -17.42
N ALA A 203 -12.53 -5.91 -17.39
CA ALA A 203 -13.33 -6.20 -18.59
C ALA A 203 -13.36 -5.00 -19.56
N ALA A 204 -13.47 -3.78 -19.04
CA ALA A 204 -13.36 -2.58 -19.86
C ALA A 204 -11.97 -2.41 -20.48
N ALA A 205 -10.90 -2.72 -19.73
CA ALA A 205 -9.53 -2.66 -20.22
C ALA A 205 -9.27 -3.66 -21.36
N PHE A 206 -9.92 -4.83 -21.37
CA PHE A 206 -9.88 -5.78 -22.49
C PHE A 206 -10.43 -5.23 -23.80
N LEU A 207 -11.35 -4.26 -23.76
CA LEU A 207 -11.92 -3.66 -24.98
C LEU A 207 -10.94 -2.71 -25.67
N ASN A 208 -10.03 -2.10 -24.92
CA ASN A 208 -9.11 -1.08 -25.42
C ASN A 208 -7.73 -1.23 -24.75
N PRO A 209 -6.99 -2.34 -25.01
CA PRO A 209 -5.66 -2.54 -24.42
C PRO A 209 -4.67 -1.46 -24.89
N LEU A 210 -3.67 -1.15 -24.05
CA LEU A 210 -2.56 -0.25 -24.40
C LEU A 210 -1.37 -1.05 -24.94
N GLU A 211 -1.30 -1.20 -26.25
CA GLU A 211 -0.23 -1.93 -26.95
C GLU A 211 0.97 -1.01 -27.26
N ASP A 212 2.12 -1.63 -27.54
CA ASP A 212 3.34 -0.97 -28.04
C ASP A 212 3.90 0.15 -27.14
N LEU A 213 3.74 0.02 -25.82
CA LEU A 213 4.30 0.95 -24.86
C LEU A 213 5.82 0.77 -24.71
N SER A 214 6.55 1.89 -24.72
CA SER A 214 7.96 1.93 -24.31
C SER A 214 8.11 1.71 -22.80
N ALA A 215 9.32 1.34 -22.36
CA ALA A 215 9.63 1.19 -20.94
C ALA A 215 9.34 2.47 -20.11
N ILE A 216 9.58 3.65 -20.68
CA ILE A 216 9.28 4.94 -20.05
C ILE A 216 7.77 5.11 -19.87
N GLN A 217 6.96 4.79 -20.89
CA GLN A 217 5.51 4.87 -20.78
C GLN A 217 4.94 3.87 -19.76
N ILE A 218 5.49 2.65 -19.70
CA ILE A 218 5.10 1.67 -18.67
C ILE A 218 5.42 2.21 -17.27
N ARG A 219 6.63 2.73 -17.08
CA ARG A 219 7.04 3.40 -15.82
C ARG A 219 6.06 4.52 -15.46
N ASP A 220 5.76 5.43 -16.37
CA ASP A 220 4.88 6.57 -16.11
C ASP A 220 3.45 6.12 -15.75
N ILE A 221 2.92 5.09 -16.40
CA ILE A 221 1.59 4.52 -16.07
C ILE A 221 1.59 3.91 -14.66
N VAL A 222 2.62 3.12 -14.33
CA VAL A 222 2.76 2.50 -13.01
C VAL A 222 2.90 3.58 -11.93
N LEU A 223 3.76 4.57 -12.17
CA LEU A 223 3.96 5.74 -11.30
C LEU A 223 2.65 6.50 -11.09
N SER A 224 1.92 6.84 -12.14
CA SER A 224 0.62 7.51 -12.05
C SER A 224 -0.39 6.73 -11.22
N SER A 225 -0.37 5.39 -11.29
CA SER A 225 -1.28 4.53 -10.53
C SER A 225 -0.90 4.36 -9.05
N LEU A 226 0.40 4.34 -8.74
CA LEU A 226 0.89 4.25 -7.36
C LEU A 226 0.65 5.58 -6.63
N PHE A 227 1.04 6.69 -7.26
CA PHE A 227 1.01 8.04 -6.67
C PHE A 227 -0.28 8.81 -7.00
N GLU A 228 -1.26 8.15 -7.61
CA GLU A 228 -2.61 8.69 -7.87
C GLU A 228 -2.59 10.08 -8.55
N CYS A 229 -1.71 10.23 -9.54
CA CYS A 229 -1.46 11.47 -10.26
C CYS A 229 -1.72 11.28 -11.76
N SER A 230 -2.71 11.98 -12.33
CA SER A 230 -3.06 11.85 -13.76
C SER A 230 -2.16 12.60 -14.72
N ARG A 231 -1.28 13.47 -14.20
CA ARG A 231 -0.37 14.30 -15.01
C ARG A 231 0.99 14.30 -14.36
N VAL A 232 1.69 13.20 -14.47
CA VAL A 232 3.11 13.19 -14.14
C VAL A 232 3.85 13.62 -15.40
N SER A 233 4.28 14.88 -15.46
CA SER A 233 5.36 15.24 -16.35
C SER A 233 6.66 14.83 -15.66
N THR A 234 7.08 13.57 -15.84
CA THR A 234 8.40 13.09 -15.39
C THR A 234 9.53 13.72 -16.20
N ALA A 235 9.22 14.42 -17.29
CA ALA A 235 10.14 15.23 -18.07
C ALA A 235 10.51 16.53 -17.33
N ILE A 236 11.11 16.41 -16.15
CA ILE A 236 11.79 17.50 -15.46
C ILE A 236 13.30 17.34 -15.61
N ALA A 237 14.02 18.46 -15.65
CA ALA A 237 15.48 18.43 -15.70
C ALA A 237 16.04 17.81 -14.41
N SER A 238 17.07 16.98 -14.52
CA SER A 238 17.71 16.32 -13.36
C SER A 238 18.18 17.35 -12.33
N SER A 239 18.68 18.50 -12.76
CA SER A 239 19.09 19.59 -11.86
C SER A 239 17.98 20.11 -10.95
N VAL A 240 16.72 20.06 -11.38
CA VAL A 240 15.56 20.42 -10.54
C VAL A 240 15.30 19.33 -9.51
N THR A 241 15.42 18.05 -9.92
CA THR A 241 15.30 16.91 -9.01
C THR A 241 16.38 16.97 -7.93
N ASP A 242 17.64 17.21 -8.32
CA ASP A 242 18.78 17.35 -7.41
C ASP A 242 18.57 18.50 -6.43
N GLU A 243 18.16 19.68 -6.93
CA GLU A 243 17.88 20.83 -6.06
C GLU A 243 16.75 20.55 -5.05
N VAL A 244 15.71 19.82 -5.46
CA VAL A 244 14.62 19.45 -4.54
C VAL A 244 15.08 18.38 -3.54
N ALA A 245 15.92 17.43 -3.96
CA ALA A 245 16.50 16.42 -3.08
C ALA A 245 17.39 17.07 -2.00
N ASP A 246 18.24 18.03 -2.37
CA ASP A 246 19.07 18.78 -1.42
C ASP A 246 18.23 19.56 -0.41
N ARG A 247 17.16 20.22 -0.87
CA ARG A 247 16.22 20.91 0.03
C ARG A 247 15.51 19.94 0.96
N LEU A 248 15.13 18.76 0.46
CA LEU A 248 14.48 17.72 1.25
C LEU A 248 15.41 17.19 2.34
N LEU A 249 16.65 16.89 2.00
CA LEU A 249 17.70 16.48 2.94
C LEU A 249 17.92 17.51 4.04
N ASN A 250 18.09 18.78 3.67
CA ASN A 250 18.25 19.87 4.64
C ASN A 250 17.05 19.99 5.59
N ARG A 251 15.83 19.73 5.11
CA ARG A 251 14.63 19.73 5.96
C ARG A 251 14.58 18.52 6.87
N ILE A 252 14.88 17.32 6.37
CA ILE A 252 14.93 16.11 7.20
C ILE A 252 15.93 16.30 8.35
N ASP A 253 17.09 16.88 8.07
CA ASP A 253 18.10 17.19 9.09
C ASP A 253 17.59 18.15 10.18
N GLN A 254 16.87 19.21 9.79
CA GLN A 254 16.20 20.14 10.73
C GLN A 254 15.16 19.46 11.62
N HIS A 255 14.60 18.34 11.18
CA HIS A 255 13.62 17.56 11.91
C HIS A 255 14.22 16.30 12.58
N SER A 256 15.55 16.14 12.61
CA SER A 256 16.22 14.98 13.21
C SER A 256 16.01 14.84 14.72
N GLY A 257 15.78 15.96 15.42
CA GLY A 257 15.48 16.00 16.85
C GLY A 257 14.00 15.84 17.20
N ASP A 258 13.12 15.73 16.19
CA ASP A 258 11.68 15.65 16.43
C ASP A 258 11.25 14.28 16.95
N THR A 259 10.14 14.27 17.68
CA THR A 259 9.43 13.00 17.92
C THR A 259 8.91 12.41 16.60
N TYR A 260 8.82 11.09 16.54
CA TYR A 260 8.27 10.38 15.37
C TYR A 260 6.91 10.94 14.91
N ALA A 261 6.02 11.26 15.86
CA ALA A 261 4.69 11.81 15.56
C ALA A 261 4.77 13.20 14.92
N HIS A 262 5.66 14.06 15.42
CA HIS A 262 5.86 15.41 14.88
C HIS A 262 6.46 15.34 13.46
N PHE A 263 7.53 14.56 13.28
CA PHE A 263 8.14 14.32 11.96
C PHE A 263 7.11 13.77 10.96
N SER A 264 6.33 12.77 11.37
CA SER A 264 5.32 12.14 10.50
C SER A 264 4.22 13.12 10.09
N SER A 265 3.76 13.95 11.03
CA SER A 265 2.77 15.00 10.78
C SER A 265 3.28 16.05 9.80
N TRP A 266 4.55 16.45 9.93
CA TRP A 266 5.22 17.37 9.01
C TRP A 266 5.40 16.77 7.61
N PHE A 267 5.92 15.55 7.52
CA PHE A 267 6.30 14.93 6.25
C PHE A 267 5.07 14.57 5.42
N GLY A 268 4.18 13.71 5.97
CA GLY A 268 3.04 13.15 5.25
C GLY A 268 1.66 13.57 5.78
N GLY A 269 1.60 14.16 6.97
CA GLY A 269 0.32 14.42 7.64
C GLY A 269 -0.67 15.28 6.84
N ARG A 270 -1.94 15.30 7.30
CA ARG A 270 -3.01 16.15 6.73
C ARG A 270 -2.64 17.64 6.68
N LYS A 271 -1.77 18.08 7.59
CA LYS A 271 -1.22 19.44 7.67
C LYS A 271 0.22 19.55 7.15
N SER A 272 0.70 18.55 6.41
CA SER A 272 2.03 18.56 5.80
C SER A 272 2.22 19.85 5.01
N ASN A 273 3.32 20.53 5.33
CA ASN A 273 3.76 21.73 4.65
C ASN A 273 4.97 21.44 3.75
N LEU A 274 5.31 20.16 3.53
CA LEU A 274 6.53 19.71 2.86
C LEU A 274 6.73 20.41 1.51
N VAL A 275 5.74 20.35 0.63
CA VAL A 275 5.84 21.00 -0.69
C VAL A 275 6.09 22.51 -0.55
N ASN A 276 5.35 23.19 0.35
CA ASN A 276 5.53 24.62 0.56
C ASN A 276 6.93 24.93 1.14
N SER A 277 7.42 24.12 2.08
CA SER A 277 8.72 24.29 2.73
C SER A 277 9.89 24.09 1.76
N LEU A 278 9.69 23.28 0.72
CA LEU A 278 10.64 23.05 -0.38
C LEU A 278 10.54 24.12 -1.48
N THR A 279 9.37 24.71 -1.74
CA THR A 279 9.26 25.79 -2.75
C THR A 279 10.05 27.06 -2.38
N ALA A 280 10.09 27.43 -1.09
CA ALA A 280 10.63 28.70 -0.62
C ALA A 280 11.62 28.52 0.54
N MET A 281 12.70 27.78 0.29
CA MET A 281 13.79 27.63 1.25
C MET A 281 14.65 28.89 1.29
N LYS A 282 15.00 29.36 2.51
CA LYS A 282 15.81 30.57 2.72
C LYS A 282 17.17 30.41 2.03
N GLY A 283 17.57 31.38 1.22
CA GLY A 283 18.84 31.38 0.49
C GLY A 283 18.81 30.69 -0.87
N CYS A 284 17.68 30.09 -1.26
CA CYS A 284 17.53 29.42 -2.55
C CYS A 284 16.53 30.16 -3.44
N LYS A 285 16.61 29.96 -4.77
CA LYS A 285 15.63 30.49 -5.72
C LYS A 285 14.25 29.88 -5.46
N LYS A 286 13.17 30.65 -5.57
CA LYS A 286 11.82 30.09 -5.44
C LYS A 286 11.54 29.11 -6.58
N LEU A 287 11.10 27.89 -6.24
CA LEU A 287 10.67 26.88 -7.20
C LEU A 287 9.14 26.90 -7.36
N ASP A 288 8.67 26.57 -8.56
CA ASP A 288 7.25 26.38 -8.79
C ASP A 288 6.73 25.14 -8.05
N ARG A 289 5.49 25.21 -7.57
CA ARG A 289 4.89 24.13 -6.78
C ARG A 289 4.72 22.86 -7.61
N GLU A 290 4.36 22.96 -8.88
CA GLU A 290 4.18 21.80 -9.76
C GLU A 290 5.53 21.13 -10.04
N LEU A 291 6.60 21.91 -10.24
CA LEU A 291 7.96 21.40 -10.37
C LEU A 291 8.43 20.64 -9.12
N VAL A 292 8.19 21.20 -7.93
CA VAL A 292 8.52 20.50 -6.67
C VAL A 292 7.74 19.19 -6.54
N ASN A 293 6.45 19.17 -6.89
CA ASN A 293 5.69 17.92 -6.85
C ASN A 293 6.21 16.89 -7.85
N ALA A 294 6.52 17.29 -9.09
CA ALA A 294 7.09 16.41 -10.09
C ALA A 294 8.45 15.85 -9.66
N ALA A 295 9.30 16.68 -9.04
CA ALA A 295 10.59 16.26 -8.49
C ALA A 295 10.43 15.26 -7.34
N LEU A 296 9.51 15.52 -6.40
CA LEU A 296 9.20 14.57 -5.33
C LEU A 296 8.68 13.24 -5.86
N LEU A 297 7.91 13.24 -6.96
CA LEU A 297 7.46 12.01 -7.61
C LEU A 297 8.63 11.24 -8.24
N CYS A 298 9.58 11.93 -8.89
CA CYS A 298 10.78 11.29 -9.43
C CYS A 298 11.63 10.67 -8.31
N ILE A 299 11.91 11.45 -7.26
CA ILE A 299 12.64 10.96 -6.08
C ILE A 299 11.93 9.75 -5.46
N SER A 300 10.60 9.78 -5.39
CA SER A 300 9.84 8.66 -4.85
C SER A 300 9.88 7.43 -5.75
N TRP A 301 9.89 7.60 -7.07
CA TRP A 301 10.10 6.50 -8.01
C TRP A 301 11.46 5.85 -7.80
N ASP A 302 12.51 6.66 -7.70
CA ASP A 302 13.87 6.19 -7.48
C ASP A 302 13.96 5.39 -6.17
N ALA A 303 13.21 5.81 -5.13
CA ALA A 303 13.07 5.07 -3.89
C ALA A 303 12.36 3.70 -4.04
N TYR A 304 11.42 3.57 -4.97
CA TYR A 304 10.76 2.31 -5.31
C TYR A 304 11.69 1.38 -6.11
N GLU A 305 12.38 1.89 -7.14
CA GLU A 305 13.38 1.13 -7.89
C GLU A 305 14.51 0.63 -6.99
N TYR A 306 14.94 1.50 -6.08
CA TYR A 306 15.88 1.16 -5.04
C TYR A 306 15.37 -0.02 -4.19
N SER A 307 14.15 0.07 -3.67
CA SER A 307 13.54 -1.00 -2.87
C SER A 307 13.38 -2.29 -3.67
N ALA A 308 13.08 -2.20 -4.97
CA ALA A 308 13.00 -3.33 -5.87
C ALA A 308 14.35 -4.05 -6.00
N GLY A 309 15.46 -3.31 -6.11
CA GLY A 309 16.82 -3.86 -6.13
C GLY A 309 17.16 -4.61 -4.83
N CYS A 310 16.86 -4.03 -3.67
CA CYS A 310 17.05 -4.70 -2.38
C CYS A 310 16.18 -5.96 -2.25
N LEU A 311 14.89 -5.88 -2.59
CA LEU A 311 13.99 -7.03 -2.57
C LEU A 311 14.47 -8.14 -3.51
N SER A 312 14.99 -7.80 -4.69
CA SER A 312 15.57 -8.76 -5.63
C SER A 312 16.79 -9.46 -5.02
N ALA A 313 17.73 -8.70 -4.43
CA ALA A 313 18.89 -9.27 -3.76
C ALA A 313 18.48 -10.25 -2.65
N PHE A 314 17.52 -9.83 -1.79
CA PHE A 314 16.98 -10.69 -0.74
C PHE A 314 16.29 -11.94 -1.29
N ALA A 315 15.43 -11.78 -2.31
CA ALA A 315 14.70 -12.88 -2.93
C ALA A 315 15.63 -13.90 -3.57
N HIS A 316 16.72 -13.47 -4.21
CA HIS A 316 17.73 -14.39 -4.73
C HIS A 316 18.50 -15.10 -3.63
N ALA A 317 18.90 -14.41 -2.57
CA ALA A 317 19.53 -15.05 -1.41
C ALA A 317 18.60 -16.09 -0.78
N PHE A 318 17.30 -15.80 -0.70
CA PHE A 318 16.28 -16.75 -0.26
C PHE A 318 16.26 -18.00 -1.13
N MET A 319 16.16 -17.85 -2.45
CA MET A 319 16.11 -18.99 -3.37
C MET A 319 17.35 -19.90 -3.24
N LEU A 320 18.53 -19.31 -3.02
CA LEU A 320 19.79 -20.03 -2.82
C LEU A 320 19.91 -20.66 -1.41
N GLY A 321 19.23 -20.09 -0.41
CA GLY A 321 19.24 -20.54 0.98
C GLY A 321 18.28 -21.69 1.27
N LEU A 322 17.37 -22.01 0.34
CA LEU A 322 16.45 -23.12 0.49
C LEU A 322 17.18 -24.47 0.50
N ARG A 323 16.83 -25.33 1.46
CA ARG A 323 17.30 -26.72 1.54
C ARG A 323 16.91 -27.52 0.31
N GLU A 324 15.64 -27.42 -0.08
CA GLU A 324 15.11 -27.99 -1.32
C GLU A 324 14.95 -26.86 -2.35
N PRO A 325 15.70 -26.88 -3.47
CA PRO A 325 15.56 -25.86 -4.52
C PRO A 325 14.12 -25.73 -5.00
N MET A 326 13.73 -24.52 -5.43
CA MET A 326 12.42 -24.32 -6.03
C MET A 326 12.28 -25.13 -7.32
N ASN A 327 11.16 -25.81 -7.51
CA ASN A 327 10.82 -26.37 -8.81
C ASN A 327 10.42 -25.24 -9.79
N ASN A 328 10.24 -25.56 -11.07
CA ASN A 328 9.95 -24.55 -12.08
C ASN A 328 8.65 -23.76 -11.80
N SER A 329 7.59 -24.43 -11.34
CA SER A 329 6.30 -23.80 -11.01
C SER A 329 6.43 -22.85 -9.80
N GLU A 330 7.11 -23.31 -8.75
CA GLU A 330 7.43 -22.52 -7.57
C GLU A 330 8.24 -21.29 -7.94
N LEU A 331 9.31 -21.47 -8.74
CA LEU A 331 10.20 -20.41 -9.18
C LEU A 331 9.48 -19.36 -10.02
N THR A 332 8.61 -19.77 -10.95
CA THR A 332 7.82 -18.85 -11.78
C THR A 332 6.92 -17.97 -10.91
N MET A 333 6.15 -18.57 -9.99
CA MET A 333 5.25 -17.81 -9.11
C MET A 333 6.01 -16.90 -8.16
N PHE A 334 7.08 -17.43 -7.56
CA PHE A 334 7.93 -16.69 -6.64
C PHE A 334 8.59 -15.49 -7.31
N SER A 335 9.16 -15.70 -8.51
CA SER A 335 9.77 -14.65 -9.32
C SER A 335 8.77 -13.57 -9.69
N ALA A 336 7.55 -13.95 -10.10
CA ALA A 336 6.51 -13.00 -10.47
C ALA A 336 6.07 -12.10 -9.30
N MET A 337 6.20 -12.57 -8.06
CA MET A 337 5.84 -11.82 -6.86
C MET A 337 6.99 -10.93 -6.34
N HIS A 338 8.21 -11.46 -6.30
CA HIS A 338 9.33 -10.87 -5.57
C HIS A 338 10.46 -10.29 -6.44
N LEU A 339 10.51 -10.63 -7.73
CA LEU A 339 11.52 -10.11 -8.65
C LEU A 339 10.95 -9.02 -9.59
N PRO A 340 11.78 -8.06 -10.02
CA PRO A 340 11.44 -7.04 -11.01
C PRO A 340 10.72 -7.58 -12.25
N GLN A 341 9.59 -6.97 -12.61
CA GLN A 341 8.85 -7.32 -13.83
C GLN A 341 8.83 -6.16 -14.82
N SER A 342 9.18 -6.40 -16.08
CA SER A 342 9.23 -5.36 -17.11
C SER A 342 7.86 -4.72 -17.35
N TYR A 343 6.78 -5.49 -17.29
CA TYR A 343 5.41 -4.99 -17.42
C TYR A 343 4.93 -4.17 -16.19
N LEU A 344 5.70 -4.12 -15.10
CA LEU A 344 5.46 -3.27 -13.93
C LEU A 344 6.50 -2.15 -13.81
N GLY A 345 7.17 -1.80 -14.92
CA GLY A 345 8.20 -0.75 -14.92
C GLY A 345 9.44 -1.15 -14.14
N GLY A 346 9.76 -2.44 -14.03
CA GLY A 346 10.90 -2.94 -13.27
C GLY A 346 10.63 -3.12 -11.77
N LEU A 347 9.40 -2.93 -11.30
CA LEU A 347 9.04 -3.21 -9.91
C LEU A 347 8.59 -4.66 -9.72
N PRO A 348 8.90 -5.32 -8.59
CA PRO A 348 8.25 -6.57 -8.20
C PRO A 348 6.81 -6.32 -7.75
N PHE A 349 5.92 -7.29 -7.98
CA PHE A 349 4.50 -7.15 -7.64
C PHE A 349 4.25 -6.82 -6.16
N VAL A 350 5.10 -7.31 -5.24
CA VAL A 350 4.98 -7.02 -3.81
C VAL A 350 5.02 -5.51 -3.50
N LEU A 351 5.68 -4.69 -4.32
CA LEU A 351 5.68 -3.23 -4.17
C LEU A 351 4.39 -2.57 -4.66
N LEU A 352 3.53 -3.30 -5.37
CA LEU A 352 2.19 -2.86 -5.78
C LEU A 352 1.09 -3.52 -4.94
N ARG A 353 1.41 -4.09 -3.77
CA ARG A 353 0.43 -4.78 -2.92
C ARG A 353 -0.79 -3.92 -2.58
N GLU A 354 -0.60 -2.62 -2.37
CA GLU A 354 -1.68 -1.65 -2.09
C GLU A 354 -2.66 -1.48 -3.27
N ARG A 355 -2.32 -1.99 -4.45
CA ARG A 355 -3.18 -1.99 -5.64
C ARG A 355 -3.71 -3.38 -5.98
N SER A 356 -3.34 -4.40 -5.19
CA SER A 356 -3.62 -5.81 -5.49
C SER A 356 -5.11 -6.13 -5.66
N GLU A 357 -6.01 -5.43 -4.98
CA GLU A 357 -7.45 -5.60 -5.18
C GLU A 357 -7.90 -5.16 -6.58
N VAL A 358 -7.37 -4.02 -7.06
CA VAL A 358 -7.70 -3.46 -8.37
C VAL A 358 -7.11 -4.33 -9.48
N ILE A 359 -5.83 -4.70 -9.39
CA ILE A 359 -5.11 -5.41 -10.45
C ILE A 359 -5.16 -6.94 -10.33
N GLY A 360 -5.63 -7.47 -9.21
CA GLY A 360 -5.69 -8.90 -8.93
C GLY A 360 -6.35 -9.74 -10.04
N PRO A 361 -7.48 -9.31 -10.64
CA PRO A 361 -8.12 -10.06 -11.72
C PRO A 361 -7.24 -10.30 -12.95
N ILE A 362 -6.41 -9.32 -13.35
CA ILE A 362 -5.53 -9.44 -14.51
C ILE A 362 -4.19 -10.08 -14.14
N ILE A 363 -3.67 -9.81 -12.93
CA ILE A 363 -2.39 -10.36 -12.47
C ILE A 363 -2.44 -11.88 -12.38
N ARG A 364 -3.54 -12.46 -11.88
CA ARG A 364 -3.72 -13.92 -11.87
C ARG A 364 -3.64 -14.52 -13.27
N GLN A 365 -4.19 -13.84 -14.29
CA GLN A 365 -4.13 -14.31 -15.67
C GLN A 365 -2.71 -14.20 -16.23
N ILE A 366 -2.00 -13.10 -15.95
CA ILE A 366 -0.60 -12.92 -16.34
C ILE A 366 0.27 -14.02 -15.74
N TRP A 367 0.08 -14.39 -14.46
CA TRP A 367 0.86 -15.46 -13.85
C TRP A 367 0.60 -16.83 -14.46
N THR A 368 -0.60 -17.08 -15.00
CA THR A 368 -0.88 -18.32 -15.76
C THR A 368 -0.35 -18.29 -17.19
N GLN A 369 -0.12 -17.10 -17.76
CA GLN A 369 0.29 -16.87 -19.14
C GLN A 369 1.30 -15.71 -19.22
N PRO A 370 2.52 -15.87 -18.65
CA PRO A 370 3.46 -14.76 -18.47
C PRO A 370 3.95 -14.16 -19.78
N ASP A 371 3.95 -14.93 -20.87
CA ASP A 371 4.39 -14.48 -22.19
C ASP A 371 3.30 -13.75 -22.99
N ASN A 372 2.07 -13.69 -22.47
CA ASN A 372 0.94 -13.10 -23.17
C ASN A 372 0.95 -11.56 -23.08
N ARG A 373 1.64 -10.93 -24.03
CA ARG A 373 1.76 -9.46 -24.15
C ARG A 373 0.42 -8.72 -24.17
N LYS A 374 -0.66 -9.36 -24.63
CA LYS A 374 -2.00 -8.75 -24.61
C LYS A 374 -2.49 -8.55 -23.17
N LEU A 375 -2.21 -9.47 -22.25
CA LEU A 375 -2.57 -9.31 -20.85
C LEU A 375 -1.78 -8.16 -20.19
N HIS A 376 -0.52 -7.96 -20.58
CA HIS A 376 0.26 -6.80 -20.13
C HIS A 376 -0.38 -5.49 -20.60
N ALA A 377 -0.77 -5.41 -21.88
CA ALA A 377 -1.44 -4.24 -22.45
C ALA A 377 -2.79 -3.94 -21.75
N VAL A 378 -3.52 -4.98 -21.33
CA VAL A 378 -4.75 -4.85 -20.52
C VAL A 378 -4.43 -4.32 -19.12
N LEU A 379 -3.39 -4.83 -18.45
CA LEU A 379 -2.94 -4.32 -17.17
C LEU A 379 -2.56 -2.84 -17.26
N HIS A 380 -1.82 -2.42 -18.29
CA HIS A 380 -1.44 -1.02 -18.48
C HIS A 380 -2.67 -0.13 -18.68
N ARG A 381 -3.66 -0.57 -19.46
CA ARG A 381 -4.93 0.15 -19.60
C ARG A 381 -5.67 0.24 -18.27
N LEU A 382 -5.70 -0.83 -17.48
CA LEU A 382 -6.34 -0.86 -16.16
C LEU A 382 -5.70 0.15 -15.21
N LEU A 383 -4.37 0.15 -15.09
CA LEU A 383 -3.62 1.09 -14.25
C LEU A 383 -3.81 2.55 -14.68
N SER A 384 -3.76 2.82 -15.99
CA SER A 384 -4.04 4.15 -16.55
C SER A 384 -5.46 4.61 -16.23
N THR A 385 -6.46 3.74 -16.43
CA THR A 385 -7.87 4.06 -16.14
C THR A 385 -8.08 4.31 -14.65
N TYR A 386 -7.46 3.51 -13.78
CA TYR A 386 -7.49 3.71 -12.33
C TYR A 386 -6.92 5.07 -11.93
N ALA A 387 -5.74 5.44 -12.43
CA ALA A 387 -5.13 6.74 -12.14
C ALA A 387 -6.02 7.92 -12.57
N GLU A 388 -6.71 7.82 -13.71
CA GLU A 388 -7.64 8.84 -14.20
C GLU A 388 -8.90 8.97 -13.31
N ILE A 389 -9.47 7.85 -12.86
CA ILE A 389 -10.62 7.84 -11.94
C ILE A 389 -10.27 8.60 -10.66
N ILE A 390 -9.13 8.25 -10.05
CA ILE A 390 -8.70 8.86 -8.80
C ILE A 390 -8.44 10.35 -8.97
N ALA A 391 -7.76 10.75 -10.04
CA ALA A 391 -7.50 12.16 -10.30
C ALA A 391 -8.78 12.98 -10.54
N THR A 392 -9.74 12.42 -11.29
CA THR A 392 -11.05 13.04 -11.52
C THR A 392 -11.80 13.24 -10.21
N ARG A 393 -11.77 12.23 -9.34
CA ARG A 393 -12.39 12.28 -8.02
C ARG A 393 -11.73 13.32 -7.10
N ARG A 394 -10.39 13.38 -7.07
CA ARG A 394 -9.64 14.40 -6.32
C ARG A 394 -9.98 15.81 -6.77
N GLU A 395 -10.09 16.02 -8.08
CA GLU A 395 -10.46 17.32 -8.62
C GLU A 395 -11.89 17.72 -8.23
N ALA A 396 -12.82 16.78 -8.26
CA ALA A 396 -14.17 16.99 -7.77
C ALA A 396 -14.22 17.36 -6.28
N ASP A 397 -13.44 16.68 -5.43
CA ASP A 397 -13.36 16.99 -4.00
C ASP A 397 -12.75 18.37 -3.75
N ARG A 398 -11.74 18.77 -4.54
CA ARG A 398 -11.18 20.12 -4.48
C ARG A 398 -12.22 21.17 -4.83
N ARG A 399 -13.03 20.94 -5.86
CA ARG A 399 -14.14 21.84 -6.23
C ARG A 399 -15.19 21.91 -5.12
N PHE A 400 -15.57 20.76 -4.57
CA PHE A 400 -16.52 20.69 -3.46
C PHE A 400 -16.04 21.49 -2.24
N LYS A 401 -14.76 21.33 -1.85
CA LYS A 401 -14.13 22.10 -0.78
C LYS A 401 -14.10 23.60 -1.07
N LYS A 402 -13.85 24.02 -2.32
CA LYS A 402 -13.90 25.44 -2.73
C LYS A 402 -15.32 26.03 -2.70
N CYS A 403 -16.34 25.23 -3.04
CA CYS A 403 -17.74 25.67 -3.05
C CYS A 403 -18.35 25.77 -1.65
N ARG A 404 -17.86 24.99 -0.67
CA ARG A 404 -18.19 25.18 0.75
C ARG A 404 -17.53 26.47 1.26
N ARG A 405 -18.15 27.62 1.02
CA ARG A 405 -17.75 28.89 1.64
C ARG A 405 -17.79 28.74 3.18
N PRO A 406 -16.87 29.37 3.92
CA PRO A 406 -16.78 29.26 5.38
C PRO A 406 -17.97 29.84 6.17
N GLY A 407 -18.96 30.45 5.51
CA GLY A 407 -20.13 31.06 6.18
C GLY A 407 -21.31 30.14 6.48
N GLY A 408 -21.23 28.83 6.19
CA GLY A 408 -22.37 27.90 6.29
C GLY A 408 -22.26 26.82 7.38
N MET A 409 -21.33 26.94 8.32
CA MET A 409 -21.01 25.86 9.27
C MET A 409 -22.12 25.57 10.31
N GLN A 410 -23.00 26.53 10.58
CA GLN A 410 -24.00 26.43 11.66
C GLN A 410 -25.14 25.41 11.43
N ALA A 411 -25.41 24.97 10.19
CA ALA A 411 -26.52 24.04 9.92
C ALA A 411 -26.14 22.56 10.03
N SER A 412 -24.84 22.23 10.17
CA SER A 412 -24.34 20.85 10.26
C SER A 412 -24.13 20.38 11.71
N GLU A 413 -24.13 21.29 12.68
CA GLU A 413 -23.82 20.99 14.09
C GLU A 413 -25.02 20.30 14.79
N LEU A 414 -26.25 20.59 14.38
CA LEU A 414 -27.47 20.02 14.99
C LEU A 414 -27.70 18.53 14.66
N THR A 415 -27.25 18.04 13.50
CA THR A 415 -27.42 16.62 13.12
C THR A 415 -26.33 15.69 13.67
N ASN A 416 -25.17 16.24 14.04
CA ASN A 416 -24.06 15.44 14.57
C ASN A 416 -24.24 15.13 16.06
N ALA A 417 -24.82 16.04 16.84
CA ALA A 417 -25.10 15.83 18.26
C ALA A 417 -26.05 14.64 18.51
N GLU A 418 -27.12 14.51 17.72
CA GLU A 418 -28.07 13.38 17.82
C GLU A 418 -27.46 12.04 17.37
N ALA A 419 -26.59 12.05 16.35
CA ALA A 419 -25.85 10.87 15.91
C ALA A 419 -24.84 10.41 16.97
N LEU A 420 -24.17 11.36 17.62
CA LEU A 420 -23.19 11.14 18.69
C LEU A 420 -23.84 10.54 19.95
N ASP A 421 -25.00 11.06 20.36
CA ASP A 421 -25.74 10.55 21.51
C ASP A 421 -26.28 9.13 21.25
N SER A 422 -26.65 8.83 19.99
CA SER A 422 -27.01 7.48 19.54
C SER A 422 -25.82 6.51 19.54
N MET A 423 -24.62 6.97 19.18
CA MET A 423 -23.41 6.15 19.21
C MET A 423 -22.93 5.85 20.62
N ALA A 424 -22.89 6.85 21.50
CA ALA A 424 -22.52 6.68 22.91
C ALA A 424 -23.49 5.71 23.62
N SER A 425 -24.79 5.82 23.33
CA SER A 425 -25.83 4.92 23.84
C SER A 425 -25.72 3.48 23.30
N ARG A 426 -25.20 3.27 22.09
CA ARG A 426 -24.96 1.94 21.51
C ARG A 426 -23.66 1.32 22.04
N ALA A 427 -22.61 2.13 22.18
CA ALA A 427 -21.34 1.75 22.77
C ALA A 427 -21.53 1.18 24.19
N ALA A 428 -22.36 1.83 25.01
CA ALA A 428 -22.69 1.37 26.36
C ALA A 428 -23.45 0.02 26.40
N ARG A 429 -24.10 -0.40 25.30
CA ARG A 429 -24.86 -1.66 25.21
C ARG A 429 -24.07 -2.81 24.59
N GLN A 430 -22.95 -2.54 23.92
CA GLN A 430 -22.16 -3.50 23.15
C GLN A 430 -20.71 -3.61 23.65
N GLY A 431 -20.48 -3.34 24.95
CA GLY A 431 -19.15 -3.08 25.55
C GLY A 431 -17.98 -3.88 25.00
N ASP A 432 -18.12 -5.21 24.89
CA ASP A 432 -17.02 -6.09 24.47
C ASP A 432 -16.68 -5.97 22.97
N ASP A 433 -17.68 -5.82 22.09
CA ASP A 433 -17.48 -5.73 20.63
C ASP A 433 -16.84 -4.41 20.22
N LEU A 434 -17.24 -3.30 20.87
CA LEU A 434 -16.63 -2.00 20.61
C LEU A 434 -15.18 -1.93 21.11
N GLN A 435 -14.89 -2.52 22.27
CA GLN A 435 -13.54 -2.54 22.82
C GLN A 435 -12.58 -3.35 21.93
N GLN A 436 -13.05 -4.48 21.39
CA GLN A 436 -12.31 -5.26 20.40
C GLN A 436 -12.09 -4.50 19.08
N GLN A 437 -13.13 -3.86 18.56
CA GLN A 437 -13.07 -3.02 17.36
C GLN A 437 -12.06 -1.87 17.49
N LEU A 438 -12.09 -1.17 18.64
CA LEU A 438 -11.17 -0.08 18.93
C LEU A 438 -9.75 -0.59 19.19
N GLY A 439 -9.58 -1.76 19.79
CA GLY A 439 -8.29 -2.43 19.93
C GLY A 439 -7.61 -2.67 18.57
N HIS A 440 -8.34 -3.24 17.61
CA HIS A 440 -7.85 -3.43 16.25
C HIS A 440 -7.54 -2.11 15.52
N LEU A 441 -8.33 -1.05 15.77
CA LEU A 441 -8.06 0.27 15.21
C LEU A 441 -6.75 0.86 15.74
N LEU A 442 -6.50 0.73 17.05
CA LEU A 442 -5.26 1.16 17.67
C LEU A 442 -4.07 0.36 17.14
N GLU A 443 -4.21 -0.96 16.99
CA GLU A 443 -3.21 -1.83 16.39
C GLU A 443 -2.86 -1.43 14.96
N ARG A 444 -3.87 -1.19 14.10
CA ARG A 444 -3.67 -0.72 12.72
C ARG A 444 -3.01 0.65 12.63
N ARG A 445 -3.17 1.48 13.65
CA ARG A 445 -2.51 2.79 13.75
C ARG A 445 -1.15 2.71 14.45
N GLU A 446 -0.67 1.50 14.77
CA GLU A 446 0.58 1.26 15.50
C GLU A 446 0.60 1.98 16.86
N LEU A 447 -0.57 2.16 17.48
CA LEU A 447 -0.73 2.78 18.78
C LEU A 447 -0.64 1.68 19.86
N GLY A 448 0.60 1.32 20.20
CA GLY A 448 0.94 0.33 21.22
C GLY A 448 1.23 0.95 22.60
N CYS A 449 1.17 0.14 23.66
CA CYS A 449 1.72 0.55 24.96
C CYS A 449 3.22 0.71 24.80
N LEU A 450 3.76 1.88 25.16
CA LEU A 450 5.19 2.15 25.02
C LEU A 450 6.08 1.22 25.87
N GLN A 451 5.50 0.55 26.87
CA GLN A 451 6.23 -0.33 27.78
C GLN A 451 6.20 -1.79 27.36
N CYS A 452 5.05 -2.35 26.96
CA CYS A 452 4.96 -3.76 26.56
C CYS A 452 4.76 -4.01 25.07
N LEU A 453 4.53 -2.95 24.28
CA LEU A 453 4.26 -3.04 22.84
C LEU A 453 3.04 -3.92 22.48
N ASP A 454 2.27 -4.34 23.47
CA ASP A 454 1.08 -5.17 23.34
C ASP A 454 -0.10 -4.29 22.89
N SER A 455 -0.72 -4.67 21.78
CA SER A 455 -1.91 -4.04 21.19
C SER A 455 -3.22 -4.67 21.66
N ALA A 456 -3.18 -5.84 22.32
CA ALA A 456 -4.37 -6.64 22.59
C ALA A 456 -5.08 -6.33 23.92
N ASN A 457 -4.41 -5.63 24.85
CA ASN A 457 -4.88 -5.46 26.22
C ASN A 457 -5.10 -3.98 26.58
N TRP A 458 -6.09 -3.37 25.92
CA TRP A 458 -6.49 -1.99 26.15
C TRP A 458 -7.85 -1.87 26.85
N GLU A 459 -7.89 -1.07 27.90
CA GLU A 459 -9.12 -0.49 28.44
C GLU A 459 -9.39 0.82 27.71
N ILE A 460 -10.50 0.88 26.97
CA ILE A 460 -10.85 2.03 26.15
C ILE A 460 -12.15 2.62 26.66
N SER A 461 -12.10 3.88 27.11
CA SER A 461 -13.27 4.60 27.59
C SER A 461 -13.39 5.94 26.86
N PRO A 462 -14.57 6.28 26.34
CA PRO A 462 -14.81 7.63 25.84
C PRO A 462 -14.75 8.62 27.00
N THR A 463 -13.88 9.63 26.89
CA THR A 463 -13.70 10.67 27.91
C THR A 463 -14.44 11.95 27.59
N ASP A 464 -14.54 12.31 26.32
CA ASP A 464 -15.26 13.51 25.88
C ASP A 464 -15.71 13.36 24.43
N VAL A 465 -16.81 14.03 24.07
CA VAL A 465 -17.35 14.08 22.72
C VAL A 465 -17.57 15.55 22.37
N LEU A 466 -16.67 16.09 21.56
CA LEU A 466 -16.65 17.50 21.17
C LEU A 466 -17.01 17.63 19.69
N ASP A 467 -18.28 17.96 19.42
CA ASP A 467 -18.81 18.40 18.11
C ASP A 467 -18.61 17.39 16.95
N THR A 468 -17.39 17.26 16.43
CA THR A 468 -17.00 16.31 15.37
C THR A 468 -15.90 15.35 15.79
N LYS A 469 -15.50 15.39 17.06
CA LYS A 469 -14.38 14.66 17.62
C LYS A 469 -14.81 13.83 18.83
N ILE A 470 -14.25 12.65 18.96
CA ILE A 470 -14.36 11.81 20.15
C ILE A 470 -12.98 11.64 20.76
N HIS A 471 -12.88 11.89 22.06
CA HIS A 471 -11.70 11.63 22.87
C HIS A 471 -11.87 10.27 23.52
N LEU A 472 -10.97 9.35 23.18
CA LEU A 472 -10.91 8.02 23.76
C LEU A 472 -9.71 7.96 24.71
N SER A 473 -9.96 7.77 26.01
CA SER A 473 -8.93 7.37 26.95
C SER A 473 -8.63 5.89 26.73
N VAL A 474 -7.37 5.61 26.43
CA VAL A 474 -6.85 4.27 26.20
C VAL A 474 -5.82 3.99 27.29
N ARG A 475 -6.08 3.00 28.14
CA ARG A 475 -5.19 2.55 29.22
C ARG A 475 -4.74 1.13 28.99
N CYS A 476 -3.44 0.86 29.16
CA CYS A 476 -2.94 -0.51 29.10
C CYS A 476 -3.39 -1.26 30.36
N ALA A 477 -4.01 -2.43 30.23
CA ALA A 477 -4.45 -3.19 31.40
C ALA A 477 -3.28 -3.71 32.26
N ARG A 478 -2.07 -3.74 31.71
CA ARG A 478 -0.86 -4.26 32.37
C ARG A 478 0.06 -3.19 32.94
N HIS A 479 -0.07 -1.94 32.50
CA HIS A 479 0.83 -0.85 32.86
C HIS A 479 0.02 0.40 33.17
N ASP A 480 0.49 1.24 34.09
CA ASP A 480 -0.12 2.54 34.38
C ASP A 480 0.17 3.58 33.28
N PHE A 481 -0.03 3.17 32.03
CA PHE A 481 0.10 3.99 30.84
C PHE A 481 -1.29 4.28 30.28
N GLY A 482 -1.73 5.53 30.42
CA GLY A 482 -2.95 6.06 29.84
C GLY A 482 -2.68 7.17 28.85
N LYS A 483 -3.36 7.16 27.71
CA LYS A 483 -3.29 8.25 26.74
C LYS A 483 -4.68 8.55 26.19
N VAL A 484 -4.99 9.83 26.04
CA VAL A 484 -6.21 10.28 25.38
C VAL A 484 -5.92 10.48 23.90
N TYR A 485 -6.68 9.80 23.05
CA TYR A 485 -6.61 9.92 21.61
C TYR A 485 -7.83 10.67 21.08
N GLU A 486 -7.60 11.60 20.16
CA GLU A 486 -8.65 12.33 19.48
C GLU A 486 -8.91 11.72 18.10
N PHE A 487 -10.16 11.33 17.86
CA PHE A 487 -10.62 10.83 16.56
C PHE A 487 -11.71 11.75 16.02
N LEU A 488 -11.75 11.95 14.70
CA LEU A 488 -12.96 12.46 14.07
C LEU A 488 -14.01 11.36 14.08
N VAL A 489 -15.24 11.69 14.48
CA VAL A 489 -16.36 10.73 14.61
C VAL A 489 -16.57 9.97 13.30
N ALA A 490 -16.59 10.69 12.16
CA ALA A 490 -16.75 10.09 10.84
C ALA A 490 -15.62 9.12 10.46
N ASP A 491 -14.38 9.41 10.88
CA ASP A 491 -13.24 8.53 10.61
C ASP A 491 -13.34 7.25 11.46
N LEU A 492 -13.77 7.40 12.72
CA LEU A 492 -14.01 6.27 13.61
C LEU A 492 -15.14 5.38 13.08
N GLU A 493 -16.26 5.96 12.67
CA GLU A 493 -17.38 5.22 12.06
C GLU A 493 -16.97 4.47 10.78
N ALA A 494 -16.15 5.09 9.93
CA ALA A 494 -15.67 4.46 8.71
C ALA A 494 -14.79 3.24 9.00
N GLU A 495 -13.90 3.34 9.99
CA GLU A 495 -13.05 2.20 10.41
C GLU A 495 -13.83 1.10 11.13
N LEU A 496 -14.77 1.45 12.02
CA LEU A 496 -15.63 0.47 12.68
C LEU A 496 -16.51 -0.28 11.65
N ARG A 497 -16.96 0.41 10.60
CA ARG A 497 -17.71 -0.21 9.51
C ARG A 497 -16.86 -1.19 8.72
N ARG A 498 -15.63 -0.81 8.37
CA ARG A 498 -14.66 -1.71 7.72
C ARG A 498 -14.41 -2.96 8.56
N TYR A 499 -14.28 -2.81 9.88
CA TYR A 499 -14.10 -3.95 10.77
C TYR A 499 -15.27 -4.94 10.72
N ARG A 500 -16.52 -4.47 10.65
CA ARG A 500 -17.70 -5.35 10.59
C ARG A 500 -17.87 -6.06 9.24
N GLU A 501 -17.22 -5.56 8.21
CA GLU A 501 -17.20 -6.17 6.88
C GLU A 501 -16.11 -7.25 6.74
N TRP A 502 -15.19 -7.31 7.70
CA TRP A 502 -14.21 -8.38 7.89
C TRP A 502 -14.77 -9.45 8.82
#